data_AF-A0AA44HJH4-F1
#
_entry.id   AF-A0AA44HJH4-F1
#
_cell.length_a   1.000
_cell.length_b   1.000
_cell.length_c   1.000
_cell.angle_alpha   90.00
_cell.angle_beta   90.00
_cell.angle_gamma   90.00
#
_symmetry.space_group_name_H-M   'P 1'
#
loop_
_entity.id
_entity.type
_entity.pdbx_description
1 polymer ?
#
loop_
_entity_poly.entity_id
_entity_poly.type
_entity_poly.pdbx_seq_one_letter_code
_entity_poly.pdbx_strand_id
1 'polypeptide(L)'
;MEFDVEILDNLENFKEFLKTKPSKEVLQAVNSHLEGFLSDAYDHIDPEEYEVAFEEETGISYRDATEEEFDEWFIANVLCFEDLSEICKILRSLLEAKDLDKALENFNK
;
A
#
# COMPACT_ATOMS: atom_id res chain seq x y z
N MET A 1 -12.22 4.66 -17.29
CA MET A 1 -11.02 3.84 -17.48
C MET A 1 -11.22 2.67 -16.54
N GLU A 2 -11.33 1.45 -17.05
CA GLU A 2 -11.41 0.26 -16.19
C GLU A 2 -10.06 0.11 -15.48
N PHE A 3 -10.13 -0.06 -14.15
CA PHE A 3 -8.98 -0.34 -13.31
C PHE A 3 -8.71 -1.84 -13.43
N ASP A 4 -7.54 -2.18 -13.96
CA ASP A 4 -7.13 -3.57 -14.13
C ASP A 4 -6.49 -4.05 -12.83
N VAL A 5 -7.14 -4.97 -12.13
CA VAL A 5 -6.71 -5.45 -10.82
C VAL A 5 -5.36 -6.18 -10.90
N GLU A 6 -5.03 -6.72 -12.08
CA GLU A 6 -3.78 -7.44 -12.38
C GLU A 6 -2.52 -6.57 -12.17
N ILE A 7 -2.65 -5.23 -12.10
CA ILE A 7 -1.52 -4.35 -11.80
C ILE A 7 -1.04 -4.48 -10.35
N LEU A 8 -1.88 -5.02 -9.45
CA LEU A 8 -1.59 -5.20 -8.03
C LEU A 8 -1.09 -6.61 -7.69
N ASP A 9 -1.06 -7.53 -8.66
CA ASP A 9 -0.64 -8.93 -8.45
C ASP A 9 0.79 -9.05 -7.94
N ASN A 10 1.67 -8.13 -8.36
CA ASN A 10 3.06 -8.07 -7.93
C ASN A 10 3.65 -6.67 -8.17
N LEU A 11 4.80 -6.43 -7.56
CA LEU A 11 5.48 -5.14 -7.62
C LEU A 11 5.98 -4.77 -9.03
N GLU A 12 6.32 -5.77 -9.87
CA GLU A 12 6.80 -5.54 -11.24
C GLU A 12 5.69 -5.01 -12.14
N ASN A 13 4.50 -5.62 -12.09
CA ASN A 13 3.31 -5.18 -12.80
C ASN A 13 2.95 -3.73 -12.43
N PHE A 14 2.98 -3.42 -11.14
CA PHE A 14 2.71 -2.06 -10.67
C PHE A 14 3.74 -1.05 -11.20
N LYS A 15 5.03 -1.40 -11.20
CA LYS A 15 6.09 -0.55 -11.76
C LYS A 15 5.93 -0.34 -13.27
N GLU A 16 5.57 -1.38 -14.03
CA GLU A 16 5.27 -1.24 -15.47
C GLU A 16 4.09 -0.31 -15.70
N PHE A 17 3.05 -0.39 -14.87
CA PHE A 17 1.94 0.55 -14.89
C PHE A 17 2.39 1.99 -14.60
N LEU A 18 3.27 2.23 -13.62
CA LEU A 18 3.78 3.58 -13.35
C LEU A 18 4.56 4.18 -14.53
N LYS A 19 5.18 3.36 -15.39
CA LYS A 19 5.85 3.82 -16.62
C LYS A 19 4.88 4.37 -17.65
N THR A 20 3.60 4.00 -17.61
CA THR A 20 2.57 4.57 -18.49
C THR A 20 2.17 6.00 -18.09
N LYS A 21 2.78 6.54 -17.01
CA LYS A 21 2.48 7.86 -16.43
C LYS A 21 0.98 8.04 -16.13
N PRO A 22 0.43 7.23 -15.21
CA PRO A 22 -0.98 7.34 -14.84
C PRO A 22 -1.28 8.71 -14.26
N SER A 23 -2.51 9.19 -14.48
CA SER A 23 -2.96 10.43 -13.87
C SER A 23 -3.18 10.26 -12.37
N LYS A 24 -3.22 11.38 -11.64
CA LYS A 24 -3.53 11.38 -10.21
C LYS A 24 -4.87 10.71 -9.90
N GLU A 25 -5.88 10.92 -10.75
CA GLU A 25 -7.20 10.29 -10.60
C GLU A 25 -7.13 8.76 -10.69
N VAL A 26 -6.30 8.23 -11.60
CA VAL A 26 -6.12 6.77 -11.70
C VAL A 26 -5.41 6.24 -10.46
N LEU A 27 -4.34 6.91 -10.00
CA LEU A 27 -3.65 6.52 -8.76
C LEU A 27 -4.58 6.57 -7.54
N GLN A 28 -5.46 7.57 -7.46
CA GLN A 28 -6.49 7.64 -6.41
C GLN A 28 -7.47 6.46 -6.50
N ALA A 29 -7.89 6.06 -7.70
CA ALA A 29 -8.75 4.90 -7.87
C ALA A 29 -8.06 3.60 -7.43
N VAL A 30 -6.77 3.44 -7.72
CA VAL A 30 -5.96 2.32 -7.21
C VAL A 30 -5.92 2.33 -5.69
N ASN A 31 -5.71 3.50 -5.08
CA ASN A 31 -5.63 3.65 -3.63
C ASN A 31 -6.94 3.27 -2.95
N SER A 32 -8.06 3.79 -3.46
CA SER A 32 -9.37 3.47 -2.91
C SER A 32 -9.72 1.98 -3.06
N HIS A 33 -9.22 1.31 -4.10
CA HIS A 33 -9.38 -0.14 -4.22
C HIS A 33 -8.59 -0.90 -3.15
N LEU A 34 -7.34 -0.49 -2.90
CA LEU A 34 -6.49 -1.07 -1.84
C LEU A 34 -7.09 -0.81 -0.45
N GLU A 35 -7.55 0.41 -0.18
CA GLU A 35 -8.23 0.74 1.08
C GLU A 35 -9.49 -0.10 1.29
N GLY A 36 -10.27 -0.34 0.22
CA GLY A 36 -11.42 -1.24 0.26
C GLY A 36 -11.00 -2.68 0.59
N PHE A 37 -9.97 -3.21 -0.08
CA PHE A 37 -9.43 -4.55 0.19
C PHE A 37 -8.94 -4.71 1.63
N LEU A 38 -8.24 -3.71 2.17
CA LEU A 38 -7.76 -3.71 3.56
C LEU A 38 -8.91 -3.61 4.55
N SER A 39 -9.90 -2.76 4.29
CA SER A 39 -11.09 -2.68 5.13
C SER A 39 -11.83 -4.01 5.17
N ASP A 40 -12.02 -4.67 4.01
CA ASP A 40 -12.60 -6.01 3.94
C ASP A 40 -11.74 -7.02 4.74
N ALA A 41 -10.41 -6.94 4.66
CA ALA A 41 -9.53 -7.80 5.46
C ALA A 41 -9.72 -7.58 6.97
N TYR A 42 -9.83 -6.33 7.43
CA TYR A 42 -10.09 -5.97 8.82
C TYR A 42 -11.48 -6.36 9.32
N ASP A 43 -12.48 -6.46 8.44
CA ASP A 43 -13.79 -7.03 8.80
C ASP A 43 -13.72 -8.55 9.05
N HIS A 44 -12.71 -9.24 8.49
CA HIS A 44 -12.56 -10.70 8.61
C HIS A 44 -11.47 -11.14 9.59
N ILE A 45 -10.55 -10.23 9.94
CA ILE A 45 -9.40 -10.48 10.79
C ILE A 45 -9.35 -9.38 11.84
N ASP A 46 -9.41 -9.75 13.12
CA ASP A 46 -9.35 -8.79 14.22
C ASP A 46 -7.90 -8.26 14.38
N PRO A 47 -7.64 -6.97 14.11
CA PRO A 47 -6.30 -6.39 14.22
C PRO A 47 -5.72 -6.47 15.64
N GLU A 48 -6.59 -6.46 16.67
CA GLU A 48 -6.16 -6.50 18.07
C GLU A 48 -5.51 -7.86 18.42
N GLU A 49 -5.78 -8.92 17.66
CA GLU A 49 -5.12 -10.23 17.84
C GLU A 49 -3.64 -10.21 17.43
N TYR A 50 -3.21 -9.20 16.66
CA TYR A 50 -1.87 -9.08 16.11
C TYR A 50 -1.01 -8.02 16.79
N GLU A 51 -1.54 -7.31 17.79
CA GLU A 51 -0.80 -6.28 18.54
C GLU A 51 0.51 -6.83 19.09
N VAL A 52 0.47 -7.98 19.77
CA VAL A 52 1.66 -8.58 20.40
C VAL A 52 2.71 -8.95 19.35
N ALA A 53 2.29 -9.55 18.23
CA ALA A 53 3.21 -9.92 17.16
C ALA A 53 3.85 -8.67 16.52
N PHE A 54 3.05 -7.63 16.27
CA PHE A 54 3.54 -6.34 15.80
C PHE A 54 4.57 -5.74 16.76
N GLU A 55 4.27 -5.68 18.06
CA GLU A 55 5.17 -5.13 19.07
C GLU A 55 6.48 -5.92 19.19
N GLU A 56 6.41 -7.26 19.14
CA GLU A 56 7.58 -8.13 19.23
C GLU A 56 8.50 -8.03 18.01
N GLU A 57 7.95 -7.91 16.80
CA GLU A 57 8.72 -7.86 15.55
C GLU A 57 9.27 -6.47 15.25
N THR A 58 8.48 -5.42 15.48
CA THR A 58 8.87 -4.04 15.14
C THR A 58 9.55 -3.32 16.30
N GLY A 59 9.27 -3.74 17.55
CA GLY A 59 9.68 -3.04 18.76
C GLY A 59 8.91 -1.74 19.03
N ILE A 60 7.87 -1.44 18.24
CA ILE A 60 6.99 -0.28 18.38
C ILE A 60 5.77 -0.73 19.18
N SER A 61 5.35 0.02 20.21
CA SER A 61 4.10 -0.31 20.90
C SER A 61 2.92 -0.03 19.98
N TYR A 62 1.97 -0.96 19.89
CA TYR A 62 0.77 -0.81 19.07
C TYR A 62 -0.02 0.45 19.43
N ARG A 63 -0.03 0.84 20.70
CA ARG A 63 -0.71 2.06 21.17
C ARG A 63 -0.02 3.36 20.76
N ASP A 64 1.28 3.29 20.50
CA ASP A 64 2.11 4.43 20.09
C ASP A 64 2.33 4.45 18.57
N ALA A 65 2.03 3.35 17.87
CA ALA A 65 2.14 3.23 16.43
C ALA A 65 1.07 4.08 15.72
N THR A 66 1.44 4.61 14.56
CA THR A 66 0.47 5.14 13.62
C THR A 66 -0.28 4.01 12.94
N GLU A 67 -1.52 4.27 12.51
CA GLU A 67 -2.31 3.34 11.70
C GLU A 67 -1.53 2.88 10.46
N GLU A 68 -0.76 3.78 9.86
CA GLU A 68 0.13 3.49 8.73
C GLU A 68 1.22 2.45 9.06
N GLU A 69 1.92 2.60 10.20
CA GLU A 69 2.97 1.65 10.59
C GLU A 69 2.41 0.25 10.83
N PHE A 70 1.22 0.17 11.42
CA PHE A 70 0.56 -1.11 11.64
C PHE A 70 0.05 -1.72 10.32
N ASP A 71 -0.62 -0.94 9.46
CA ASP A 71 -1.11 -1.38 8.16
C ASP A 71 0.03 -1.95 7.30
N GLU A 72 1.17 -1.25 7.25
CA GLU A 72 2.33 -1.70 6.47
C GLU A 72 2.87 -3.05 6.95
N TRP A 73 2.96 -3.23 8.27
CA TRP A 73 3.39 -4.49 8.88
C TRP A 73 2.34 -5.58 8.67
N PHE A 74 1.06 -5.27 8.84
CA PHE A 74 -0.05 -6.20 8.72
C PHE A 74 -0.16 -6.75 7.29
N ILE A 75 -0.03 -5.89 6.28
CA ILE A 75 -0.02 -6.30 4.86
C ILE A 75 1.16 -7.23 4.56
N ALA A 76 2.36 -6.87 5.03
CA ALA A 76 3.56 -7.63 4.74
C ALA A 76 3.58 -8.98 5.48
N ASN A 77 3.18 -9.02 6.75
CA ASN A 77 3.41 -10.17 7.63
C ASN A 77 2.15 -11.01 7.92
N VAL A 78 0.96 -10.40 7.95
CA VAL A 78 -0.30 -11.12 8.22
C VAL A 78 -0.99 -11.53 6.94
N LEU A 79 -1.13 -10.60 5.99
CA LEU A 79 -1.68 -10.92 4.68
C LEU A 79 -0.65 -11.65 3.80
N CYS A 80 0.64 -11.64 4.17
CA CYS A 80 1.75 -12.24 3.42
C CYS A 80 1.88 -11.69 1.99
N PHE A 81 1.53 -10.42 1.78
CA PHE A 81 1.68 -9.72 0.50
C PHE A 81 2.79 -8.66 0.60
N GLU A 82 4.05 -9.11 0.64
CA GLU A 82 5.22 -8.20 0.70
C GLU A 82 5.21 -7.17 -0.45
N ASP A 83 4.91 -7.63 -1.67
CA ASP A 83 4.79 -6.76 -2.84
C ASP A 83 3.68 -5.72 -2.68
N LEU A 84 2.55 -6.08 -2.06
CA LEU A 84 1.42 -5.17 -1.87
C LEU A 84 1.75 -4.09 -0.84
N SER A 85 2.51 -4.43 0.22
CA SER A 85 3.00 -3.44 1.19
C SER A 85 3.90 -2.41 0.50
N GLU A 86 4.82 -2.85 -0.36
CA GLU A 86 5.65 -1.95 -1.17
C GLU A 86 4.82 -1.13 -2.17
N ILE A 87 3.80 -1.72 -2.82
CA ILE A 87 2.90 -1.00 -3.72
C ILE A 87 2.16 0.12 -2.98
N CYS A 88 1.62 -0.14 -1.78
CA CYS A 88 0.96 0.86 -0.94
C CYS A 88 1.89 2.03 -0.62
N LYS A 89 3.14 1.75 -0.22
CA LYS A 89 4.16 2.77 0.05
C LYS A 89 4.44 3.66 -1.14
N ILE A 90 4.67 3.06 -2.31
CA ILE A 90 4.94 3.80 -3.55
C ILE A 90 3.73 4.68 -3.90
N LEU A 91 2.53 4.11 -3.84
CA LEU A 91 1.30 4.80 -4.20
C LEU A 91 1.06 6.01 -3.30
N ARG A 92 1.21 5.87 -1.98
CA ARG A 92 1.06 6.96 -1.01
C ARG A 92 2.08 8.07 -1.30
N SER A 93 3.35 7.71 -1.48
CA SER A 93 4.43 8.65 -1.80
C SER A 93 4.14 9.45 -3.09
N LEU A 94 3.57 8.80 -4.11
CA LEU A 94 3.14 9.47 -5.35
C LEU A 94 1.94 10.39 -5.15
N LEU A 95 0.96 10.02 -4.32
CA LEU A 95 -0.24 10.81 -4.06
C LEU A 95 0.03 12.06 -3.22
N GLU A 96 0.97 11.97 -2.28
CA GLU A 96 1.47 13.07 -1.45
C GLU A 96 2.44 14.00 -2.19
N ALA A 97 3.03 13.52 -3.29
CA ALA A 97 3.92 14.33 -4.09
C ALA A 97 3.23 15.59 -4.61
N LYS A 98 3.85 16.75 -4.34
CA LYS A 98 3.41 18.04 -4.87
C LYS A 98 3.46 18.10 -6.39
N ASP A 99 4.41 17.40 -6.99
CA ASP A 99 4.63 17.31 -8.44
C ASP A 99 4.68 15.83 -8.83
N LEU A 100 3.53 15.34 -9.30
CA LEU A 100 3.35 13.92 -9.63
C LEU A 100 4.22 13.49 -10.82
N ASP A 101 4.32 14.32 -11.87
CA ASP A 101 5.15 14.03 -13.04
C ASP A 101 6.61 13.83 -12.62
N LYS A 102 7.15 14.73 -11.79
CA LYS A 102 8.52 14.61 -11.28
C LYS A 102 8.70 13.39 -10.38
N ALA A 103 7.71 13.05 -9.57
CA ALA A 103 7.76 11.87 -8.71
C ALA A 103 7.79 10.57 -9.54
N LEU A 104 6.92 10.48 -10.55
CA LEU A 104 6.91 9.38 -11.52
C LEU A 104 8.23 9.28 -12.29
N GLU A 105 8.83 10.40 -12.69
CA GLU A 105 10.14 10.40 -13.35
C GLU A 105 11.27 9.90 -12.44
N ASN A 106 11.22 10.20 -11.14
CA ASN A 106 12.22 9.70 -10.19
C ASN A 106 12.04 8.20 -9.91
N PHE A 107 10.80 7.71 -9.88
CA PHE A 107 10.51 6.28 -9.69
C PHE A 107 10.91 5.42 -10.89
N ASN A 108 10.87 5.99 -12.10
CA ASN A 108 11.16 5.28 -13.34
C ASN A 108 12.63 5.36 -13.80
N LYS A 109 13.52 5.97 -12.99
CA LYS A 109 14.96 6.05 -13.26
C LYS A 109 15.70 4.81 -12.79
#